data_AF-A0A8K0CKJ4-F1
#
_entry.id   AF-A0A8K0CKJ4-F1
#
_cell.length_a   1.000
_cell.length_b   1.000
_cell.length_c   1.000
_cell.angle_alpha   90.00
_cell.angle_beta   90.00
_cell.angle_gamma   90.00
#
_symmetry.space_group_name_H-M   'P 1'
#
loop_
_entity.id
_entity.type
_entity.pdbx_description
1 polymer ?
#
loop_
_entity_poly.entity_id
_entity_poly.type
_entity_poly.pdbx_seq_one_letter_code
_entity_poly.pdbx_strand_id
1 'polypeptide(L)'
;MVLSAEDCAKDVALVEDGRSQRYVARVLNVSHSTIQRVLARFRDTGRFIRRPGCDGKRKTTANNDRFLVFNTPRNCHLTSVETKNQLREVRGTEVRVWTVRRRLRELGLKACVPATGPKLLGHHPVARLQFAREHLIWNLAQWSTVGEGSPL
;
A
#
# COMPACT_ATOMS: atom_id res chain seq x y z
N MET A 1 -16.71 7.48 -23.35
CA MET A 1 -17.69 7.20 -22.28
C MET A 1 -17.42 5.81 -21.75
N VAL A 2 -17.35 5.65 -20.43
CA VAL A 2 -17.12 4.36 -19.77
C VAL A 2 -18.49 3.84 -19.35
N LEU A 3 -18.94 2.72 -19.93
CA LEU A 3 -20.18 2.06 -19.53
C LEU A 3 -19.96 1.33 -18.21
N SER A 4 -20.96 1.39 -17.32
CA SER A 4 -20.98 0.58 -16.10
C SER A 4 -21.05 -0.91 -16.44
N ALA A 5 -20.63 -1.76 -15.51
CA ALA A 5 -20.78 -3.21 -15.67
C ALA A 5 -22.26 -3.61 -15.79
N GLU A 6 -23.16 -2.89 -15.11
CA GLU A 6 -24.61 -3.09 -15.19
C GLU A 6 -25.16 -2.76 -16.58
N ASP A 7 -24.72 -1.65 -17.16
CA ASP A 7 -25.15 -1.25 -18.51
C ASP A 7 -24.65 -2.26 -19.55
N CYS A 8 -23.42 -2.77 -19.37
CA CYS A 8 -22.88 -3.84 -20.21
C CYS A 8 -23.67 -5.16 -20.07
N ALA A 9 -24.24 -5.45 -18.90
CA ALA A 9 -25.09 -6.63 -18.71
C ALA A 9 -26.46 -6.46 -19.37
N LYS A 10 -27.06 -5.26 -19.23
CA LYS A 10 -28.31 -4.90 -19.93
C LYS A 10 -28.15 -4.93 -21.45
N ASP A 11 -27.01 -4.43 -21.96
CA ASP A 11 -26.64 -4.50 -23.38
C ASP A 11 -26.70 -5.94 -23.90
N VAL A 12 -26.05 -6.87 -23.19
CA VAL A 12 -25.97 -8.28 -23.59
C VAL A 12 -27.35 -8.95 -23.52
N ALA A 13 -28.09 -8.77 -22.42
CA ALA A 13 -29.42 -9.34 -22.27
C ALA A 13 -30.38 -8.91 -23.39
N LEU A 14 -30.41 -7.61 -23.73
CA LEU A 14 -31.27 -7.10 -24.80
C LEU A 14 -30.90 -7.67 -26.18
N VAL A 15 -29.61 -7.94 -26.42
CA VAL A 15 -29.14 -8.54 -27.66
C VAL A 15 -29.45 -10.03 -27.71
N GLU A 16 -29.37 -10.75 -26.58
CA GLU A 16 -29.78 -12.15 -26.44
C GLU A 16 -31.29 -12.33 -26.64
N ASP A 17 -32.10 -11.36 -26.20
CA ASP A 17 -33.54 -11.26 -26.48
C ASP A 17 -33.87 -10.95 -27.96
N GLY A 18 -32.86 -10.88 -28.84
CA GLY A 18 -33.03 -10.68 -30.29
C GLY A 18 -33.19 -9.21 -30.72
N ARG A 19 -32.93 -8.23 -29.85
CA ARG A 19 -33.00 -6.81 -30.24
C ARG A 19 -31.77 -6.40 -31.06
N SER A 20 -31.97 -5.47 -31.99
CA SER A 20 -30.86 -4.94 -32.80
C SER A 20 -29.92 -4.06 -31.96
N GLN A 21 -28.62 -4.07 -32.29
CA GLN A 21 -27.62 -3.22 -31.63
C GLN A 21 -27.95 -1.71 -31.70
N ARG A 22 -28.60 -1.26 -32.80
CA ARG A 22 -29.06 0.14 -32.94
C ARG A 22 -30.24 0.48 -32.03
N TYR A 23 -31.07 -0.50 -31.69
CA TYR A 23 -32.14 -0.30 -30.71
C TYR A 23 -31.53 -0.12 -29.31
N VAL A 24 -30.64 -1.04 -28.93
CA VAL A 24 -29.92 -0.98 -27.65
C VAL A 24 -29.13 0.33 -27.50
N ALA A 25 -28.49 0.81 -28.58
CA ALA A 25 -27.79 2.10 -28.63
C ALA A 25 -28.68 3.28 -28.26
N ARG A 26 -29.92 3.29 -28.74
CA ARG A 26 -30.89 4.34 -28.45
C ARG A 26 -31.43 4.23 -27.02
N VAL A 27 -31.72 3.01 -26.55
CA VAL A 27 -32.22 2.77 -25.19
C VAL A 27 -31.21 3.20 -24.14
N LEU A 28 -29.92 2.88 -24.35
CA LEU A 28 -28.85 3.17 -23.39
C LEU A 28 -28.12 4.49 -23.70
N ASN A 29 -28.61 5.26 -24.68
CA ASN A 29 -28.07 6.55 -25.10
C ASN A 29 -26.54 6.53 -25.34
N VAL A 30 -26.05 5.46 -25.97
CA VAL A 30 -24.63 5.26 -26.31
C VAL A 30 -24.45 5.03 -27.79
N SER A 31 -23.25 5.35 -28.28
CA SER A 31 -22.94 5.13 -29.69
C SER A 31 -22.94 3.63 -30.03
N HIS A 32 -23.39 3.30 -31.24
CA HIS A 32 -23.36 1.94 -31.78
C HIS A 32 -21.98 1.27 -31.67
N SER A 33 -20.90 2.03 -31.90
CA SER A 33 -19.52 1.53 -31.77
C SER A 33 -19.16 1.09 -30.35
N THR A 34 -19.83 1.63 -29.33
CA THR A 34 -19.60 1.27 -27.93
C THR A 34 -20.22 -0.09 -27.65
N ILE A 35 -21.47 -0.31 -28.08
CA ILE A 35 -22.16 -1.60 -27.96
C ILE A 35 -21.43 -2.69 -28.71
N GLN A 36 -20.97 -2.41 -29.94
CA GLN A 36 -20.19 -3.37 -30.72
C GLN A 36 -18.92 -3.82 -29.96
N ARG A 37 -18.20 -2.87 -29.32
CA ARG A 37 -17.02 -3.19 -28.49
C ARG A 37 -17.37 -3.95 -27.22
N VAL A 38 -18.51 -3.67 -26.58
CA VAL A 38 -18.99 -4.40 -25.40
C VAL A 38 -19.31 -5.84 -25.76
N LEU A 39 -20.04 -6.08 -26.85
CA LEU A 39 -20.39 -7.41 -27.31
C LEU A 39 -19.16 -8.21 -27.74
N ALA A 40 -18.23 -7.61 -28.47
CA ALA A 40 -16.96 -8.25 -28.82
C ALA A 40 -16.18 -8.66 -27.55
N ARG A 41 -16.07 -7.75 -26.57
CA ARG A 41 -15.42 -8.05 -25.28
C ARG A 41 -16.14 -9.17 -24.53
N PHE A 42 -17.47 -9.16 -24.50
CA PHE A 42 -18.24 -10.19 -23.80
C PHE A 42 -18.04 -11.56 -24.44
N ARG A 43 -18.03 -11.65 -25.76
CA ARG A 43 -17.72 -12.89 -26.49
C ARG A 43 -16.32 -13.42 -26.19
N ASP A 44 -15.33 -12.55 -26.12
CA ASP A 44 -13.94 -12.97 -25.89
C ASP A 44 -13.65 -13.34 -24.43
N THR A 45 -14.32 -12.70 -23.47
CA THR A 45 -13.92 -12.77 -22.04
C THR A 45 -15.00 -13.30 -21.11
N GLY A 46 -16.27 -13.36 -21.54
CA GLY A 46 -17.42 -13.73 -20.71
C GLY A 46 -17.70 -12.76 -19.55
N ARG A 47 -17.09 -11.56 -19.56
CA ARG A 47 -17.16 -10.59 -18.46
C ARG A 47 -17.74 -9.26 -18.93
N PHE A 48 -18.58 -8.68 -18.09
CA PHE A 48 -19.18 -7.35 -18.31
C PHE A 48 -18.22 -6.21 -17.95
N ILE A 49 -17.25 -6.49 -17.09
CA ILE A 49 -16.24 -5.50 -16.64
C ILE A 49 -15.18 -5.32 -17.73
N ARG A 50 -14.68 -4.09 -17.87
CA ARG A 50 -13.54 -3.78 -18.73
C ARG A 50 -12.31 -4.59 -18.28
N ARG A 51 -11.52 -5.09 -19.22
CA ARG A 51 -10.21 -5.67 -18.91
C ARG A 51 -9.36 -4.60 -18.19
N PRO A 52 -8.70 -4.93 -17.07
CA PRO A 52 -7.72 -4.05 -16.48
C PRO A 52 -6.73 -3.61 -17.56
N GLY A 53 -6.29 -2.35 -17.52
CA GLY A 53 -5.20 -1.91 -18.38
C GLY A 53 -3.97 -2.79 -18.14
N CYS A 54 -3.15 -2.96 -19.18
CA CYS A 54 -1.83 -3.53 -18.98
C CYS A 54 -0.96 -2.43 -18.35
N ASP A 55 -0.58 -2.61 -17.10
CA ASP A 55 0.36 -1.71 -16.45
C ASP A 55 1.71 -1.80 -17.17
N GLY A 56 2.32 -0.66 -17.47
CA GLY A 56 3.65 -0.64 -18.09
C GLY A 56 4.69 -1.41 -17.25
N LYS A 57 5.66 -2.02 -17.93
CA LYS A 57 6.76 -2.75 -17.26
C LYS A 57 7.48 -1.84 -16.27
N ARG A 58 7.61 -2.31 -15.03
CA ARG A 58 8.31 -1.57 -13.96
C ARG A 58 9.83 -1.61 -14.20
N LYS A 59 10.52 -0.52 -13.88
CA LYS A 59 11.99 -0.48 -13.83
C LYS A 59 12.56 -1.23 -12.62
N THR A 60 11.80 -1.32 -11.52
CA THR A 60 12.22 -2.05 -10.32
C THR A 60 11.75 -3.51 -10.41
N THR A 61 12.64 -4.43 -10.05
CA THR A 61 12.34 -5.86 -9.95
C THR A 61 11.94 -6.24 -8.52
N ALA A 62 11.37 -7.43 -8.33
CA ALA A 62 11.03 -7.93 -6.99
C ALA A 62 12.26 -8.00 -6.05
N ASN A 63 13.46 -8.26 -6.60
CA ASN A 63 14.70 -8.27 -5.81
C ASN A 63 15.13 -6.87 -5.35
N ASN A 64 14.87 -5.84 -6.17
CA ASN A 64 15.09 -4.45 -5.78
C ASN A 64 14.13 -4.07 -4.64
N ASP A 65 12.86 -4.48 -4.74
CA ASP A 65 11.88 -4.20 -3.70
C ASP A 65 12.22 -4.91 -2.39
N ARG A 66 12.64 -6.17 -2.44
CA ARG A 66 13.14 -6.90 -1.25
C ARG A 66 14.32 -6.16 -0.61
N PHE A 67 15.25 -5.65 -1.42
CA PHE A 67 16.36 -4.86 -0.90
C PHE A 67 15.87 -3.62 -0.15
N LEU A 68 14.89 -2.89 -0.71
CA LEU A 68 14.30 -1.73 -0.03
C LEU A 68 13.62 -2.12 1.30
N VAL A 69 12.83 -3.19 1.32
CA VAL A 69 12.15 -3.68 2.53
C VAL A 69 13.15 -4.01 3.65
N PHE A 70 14.29 -4.62 3.32
CA PHE A 70 15.28 -4.99 4.32
C PHE A 70 16.20 -3.84 4.73
N ASN A 71 16.54 -2.94 3.81
CA ASN A 71 17.55 -1.92 4.05
C ASN A 71 16.95 -0.66 4.68
N THR A 72 15.78 -0.21 4.21
CA THR A 72 15.17 1.05 4.66
C THR A 72 14.87 1.08 6.16
N PRO A 73 14.33 0.03 6.82
CA PRO A 73 14.09 0.06 8.26
C PRO A 73 15.38 0.09 9.10
N ARG A 74 16.46 -0.55 8.62
CA ARG A 74 17.77 -0.53 9.29
C ARG A 74 18.43 0.84 9.20
N ASN A 75 18.25 1.50 8.06
CA ASN A 75 18.79 2.80 7.74
C ASN A 75 17.69 3.86 7.67
N CYS A 76 16.83 3.91 8.69
CA CYS A 76 15.61 4.73 8.70
C CYS A 76 15.85 6.25 8.62
N HIS A 77 17.10 6.69 8.83
CA HIS A 77 17.52 8.09 8.73
C HIS A 77 17.93 8.51 7.30
N LEU A 78 18.12 7.56 6.39
CA LEU A 78 18.58 7.87 5.03
C LEU A 78 17.48 8.55 4.21
N THR A 79 17.91 9.53 3.42
CA THR A 79 17.09 10.22 2.45
C THR A 79 16.78 9.33 1.25
N SER A 80 15.70 9.65 0.52
CA SER A 80 15.37 8.93 -0.71
C SER A 80 16.47 9.03 -1.78
N VAL A 81 17.34 10.04 -1.72
CA VAL A 81 18.48 10.20 -2.64
C VAL A 81 19.56 9.18 -2.30
N GLU A 82 19.88 9.03 -1.02
CA GLU A 82 20.85 8.04 -0.54
C GLU A 82 20.34 6.62 -0.78
N THR A 83 19.07 6.33 -0.49
CA THR A 83 18.45 5.03 -0.80
C THR A 83 18.51 4.73 -2.30
N LYS A 84 18.30 5.73 -3.16
CA LYS A 84 18.46 5.59 -4.62
C LYS A 84 19.90 5.23 -4.99
N ASN A 85 20.88 5.93 -4.40
CA ASN A 85 22.30 5.68 -4.67
C ASN A 85 22.72 4.28 -4.20
N GLN A 86 22.29 3.85 -3.01
CA GLN A 86 22.52 2.50 -2.51
C GLN A 86 21.90 1.43 -3.40
N LEU A 87 20.67 1.66 -3.88
CA LEU A 87 20.01 0.74 -4.81
C LEU A 87 20.79 0.64 -6.14
N ARG A 88 21.33 1.76 -6.64
CA ARG A 88 22.18 1.80 -7.82
C ARG A 88 23.48 1.04 -7.59
N GLU A 89 24.15 1.25 -6.46
CA GLU A 89 25.42 0.61 -6.13
C GLU A 89 25.29 -0.90 -5.95
N VAL A 90 24.29 -1.35 -5.18
CA VAL A 90 24.13 -2.78 -4.84
C VAL A 90 23.45 -3.57 -5.97
N ARG A 91 22.53 -2.95 -6.71
CA ARG A 91 21.69 -3.64 -7.71
C ARG A 91 21.87 -3.15 -9.13
N GLY A 92 22.74 -2.17 -9.39
CA GLY A 92 22.95 -1.59 -10.71
C GLY A 92 21.70 -0.90 -11.30
N THR A 93 20.65 -0.67 -10.50
CA THR A 93 19.36 -0.21 -11.01
C THR A 93 19.27 1.31 -10.96
N GLU A 94 19.36 1.96 -12.12
CA GLU A 94 19.18 3.42 -12.21
C GLU A 94 17.68 3.79 -12.21
N VAL A 95 17.25 4.46 -11.14
CA VAL A 95 15.88 4.95 -10.98
C VAL A 95 15.88 6.40 -10.53
N ARG A 96 14.82 7.14 -10.86
CA ARG A 96 14.62 8.49 -10.31
C ARG A 96 14.25 8.39 -8.82
N VAL A 97 14.57 9.43 -8.05
CA VAL A 97 14.22 9.54 -6.62
C VAL A 97 12.70 9.38 -6.39
N TRP A 98 11.89 9.94 -7.29
CA TRP A 98 10.43 9.78 -7.26
C TRP A 98 9.99 8.31 -7.31
N THR A 99 10.66 7.48 -8.13
CA THR A 99 10.37 6.05 -8.21
C THR A 99 10.63 5.37 -6.88
N VAL A 100 11.75 5.70 -6.21
CA VAL A 100 12.07 5.15 -4.88
C VAL A 100 10.99 5.52 -3.87
N ARG A 101 10.61 6.80 -3.79
CA ARG A 101 9.53 7.25 -2.88
C ARG A 101 8.20 6.54 -3.14
N ARG A 102 7.83 6.38 -4.41
CA ARG A 102 6.62 5.65 -4.80
C ARG A 102 6.69 4.19 -4.37
N ARG A 103 7.81 3.51 -4.59
CA ARG A 103 8.01 2.11 -4.19
C ARG A 103 7.96 1.95 -2.68
N LEU A 104 8.64 2.81 -1.92
CA LEU A 104 8.59 2.77 -0.45
C LEU A 104 7.14 2.88 0.05
N ARG A 105 6.34 3.80 -0.51
CA ARG A 105 4.92 3.94 -0.17
C ARG A 105 4.08 2.71 -0.55
N GLU A 106 4.28 2.18 -1.76
CA GLU A 106 3.59 0.96 -2.23
C GLU A 106 3.96 -0.27 -1.36
N LEU A 107 5.14 -0.28 -0.76
CA LEU A 107 5.60 -1.30 0.18
C LEU A 107 5.19 -1.02 1.64
N GLY A 108 4.44 0.06 1.91
CA GLY A 108 4.02 0.45 3.25
C GLY A 108 5.12 1.04 4.14
N LEU A 109 6.28 1.37 3.57
CA LEU A 109 7.39 1.97 4.29
C LEU A 109 7.20 3.48 4.37
N LYS A 110 7.18 4.00 5.59
CA LYS A 110 7.07 5.43 5.90
C LYS A 110 8.30 5.90 6.67
N ALA A 111 8.61 7.18 6.54
CA ALA A 111 9.57 7.82 7.42
C ALA A 111 9.01 7.84 8.86
N CYS A 112 9.85 7.51 9.83
CA CYS A 112 9.53 7.59 11.24
C CYS A 112 10.48 8.60 11.91
N VAL A 113 9.95 9.36 12.86
CA VAL A 113 10.76 10.19 13.74
C VAL A 113 11.20 9.33 14.92
N PRO A 114 12.49 9.32 15.30
CA PRO A 114 12.95 8.62 16.50
C PRO A 114 12.19 9.08 17.74
N ALA A 115 11.89 8.15 18.65
CA ALA A 115 11.24 8.49 19.91
C ALA A 115 12.14 9.43 20.73
N THR A 116 11.56 10.53 21.21
CA THR A 116 12.26 11.49 22.08
C THR A 116 12.18 11.00 23.53
N GLY A 117 13.31 10.93 24.23
CA GLY A 117 13.38 10.52 25.62
C GLY A 117 14.80 10.52 26.17
N PRO A 118 14.97 10.39 27.50
CA PRO A 118 16.29 10.30 28.11
C PRO A 118 17.02 9.05 27.61
N LYS A 119 18.32 9.18 27.35
CA LYS A 119 19.17 8.06 26.91
C LYS A 119 19.23 7.02 28.03
N LEU A 120 18.70 5.82 27.76
CA LEU A 120 18.86 4.70 28.67
C LEU A 120 20.26 4.11 28.51
N LEU A 121 21.09 4.24 29.55
CA LEU A 121 22.25 3.37 29.79
C LEU A 121 21.81 1.90 29.92
N GLY A 122 22.72 0.96 29.64
CA GLY A 122 22.41 -0.47 29.54
C GLY A 122 21.80 -1.11 30.79
N HIS A 123 22.02 -0.56 31.99
CA HIS A 123 21.44 -1.08 33.23
C HIS A 123 19.99 -0.62 33.49
N HIS A 124 19.56 0.54 32.94
CA HIS A 124 18.21 1.05 33.21
C HIS A 124 17.09 0.16 32.68
N PRO A 125 17.16 -0.44 31.47
CA PRO A 125 16.12 -1.36 31.01
C PRO A 125 15.90 -2.54 31.96
N VAL A 126 16.98 -3.08 32.53
CA VAL A 126 16.92 -4.20 33.49
C VAL A 126 16.24 -3.76 34.78
N ALA A 127 16.70 -2.65 35.38
CA ALA A 127 16.12 -2.12 36.61
C ALA A 127 14.64 -1.73 36.43
N ARG A 128 14.29 -1.07 35.32
CA ARG A 128 12.91 -0.69 35.01
C ARG A 128 12.00 -1.91 34.81
N LEU A 129 12.51 -2.94 34.13
CA LEU A 129 11.77 -4.17 33.91
C LEU A 129 11.55 -4.93 35.23
N GLN A 130 12.59 -5.00 36.08
CA GLN A 130 12.49 -5.62 37.40
C GLN A 130 11.47 -4.88 38.28
N PHE A 131 11.58 -3.55 38.36
CA PHE A 131 10.62 -2.71 39.06
C PHE A 131 9.19 -2.96 38.56
N ALA A 132 8.97 -2.92 37.24
CA ALA A 132 7.65 -3.17 36.66
C ALA A 132 7.09 -4.56 36.97
N ARG A 133 7.95 -5.59 37.05
CA ARG A 133 7.54 -6.96 37.42
C ARG A 133 7.17 -7.08 38.89
N GLU A 134 7.99 -6.52 39.79
CA GLU A 134 7.78 -6.54 41.24
C GLU A 134 6.52 -5.76 41.64
N HIS A 135 6.18 -4.71 40.91
CA HIS A 135 5.10 -3.79 41.22
C HIS A 135 3.85 -4.02 40.35
N LEU A 136 3.79 -5.13 39.60
CA LEU A 136 2.69 -5.43 38.65
C LEU A 136 1.33 -5.62 39.34
N ILE A 137 1.35 -6.17 40.55
CA ILE A 137 0.16 -6.50 41.36
C ILE A 137 -0.16 -5.43 42.42
N TRP A 138 0.54 -4.29 42.40
CA TRP A 138 0.38 -3.27 43.42
C TRP A 138 -0.99 -2.59 43.34
N ASN A 139 -1.59 -2.38 44.52
CA ASN A 139 -2.83 -1.63 44.66
C ASN A 139 -2.54 -0.11 44.80
N LEU A 140 -3.58 0.73 44.69
CA LEU A 140 -3.45 2.19 44.76
C LEU A 140 -2.81 2.69 46.07
N ALA A 141 -3.04 2.01 47.19
CA ALA A 141 -2.46 2.36 48.49
C ALA A 141 -0.96 2.07 48.58
N GLN A 142 -0.47 1.06 47.84
CA GLN A 142 0.96 0.79 47.74
C GLN A 142 1.66 1.82 46.86
N TRP A 143 1.00 2.26 45.77
CA TRP A 143 1.53 3.30 44.88
C TRP A 143 1.66 4.68 45.53
N SER A 144 0.78 5.05 46.47
CA SER A 144 0.87 6.34 47.17
C SER A 144 2.19 6.52 47.94
N THR A 145 2.80 5.42 48.40
CA THR A 145 4.06 5.42 49.14
C THR A 145 5.29 5.80 48.30
N VAL A 146 5.24 5.63 46.97
CA VAL A 146 6.40 5.82 46.08
C VAL A 146 6.67 7.30 45.80
N GLY A 147 5.65 8.16 45.89
CA GLY A 147 5.76 9.59 45.60
C GLY A 147 6.40 10.44 46.71
N GLU A 148 6.49 9.91 47.94
CA GLU A 148 6.88 10.70 49.12
C GLU A 148 8.37 10.58 49.51
N GLY A 149 9.16 9.69 48.88
CA GLY A 149 10.51 9.43 49.40
C GLY A 149 11.47 8.62 48.52
N SER A 150 11.55 8.85 47.21
CA SER A 150 12.62 8.22 46.40
C SER A 150 13.52 9.25 45.71
N PRO A 151 14.84 9.26 45.99
CA PRO A 151 15.80 9.99 45.17
C PRO A 151 16.06 9.19 43.88
N LEU A 152 15.85 9.84 42.74
CA LEU A 152 16.31 9.38 41.43
C LEU A 152 17.80 9.70 41.24
#